data_AF-A0A7S0ZYX0-F1
#
_entry.id   AF-A0A7S0ZYX0-F1
#
_cell.length_a   1.000
_cell.length_b   1.000
_cell.length_c   1.000
_cell.angle_alpha   90.00
_cell.angle_beta   90.00
_cell.angle_gamma   90.00
#
_symmetry.space_group_name_H-M   'P 1'
#
loop_
_entity.id
_entity.type
_entity.pdbx_description
1 polymer ?
#
loop_
_entity_poly.entity_id
_entity_poly.type
_entity_poly.pdbx_seq_one_letter_code
_entity_poly.pdbx_strand_id
1 'polypeptide(L)'
;MNGQVKVTRPKEYSQSPLGQDSVKFGGPEYFAVPSYGGVEPHTKFAVVRPGAGTVLACVVIPWLMFSGVCYVNESSSRYYDGMVYAAVDGCFVMVALGFGVIAFQAMRKRQRGDLSQDPTWLTYICVMSLVGIAGGCICGQMNYVSYWRPYFDNKSLGTYRNVDAGADTGTMVMDAGTIHFTSDTYLDLTKAMGFTDSDTYCVAPITSPSNDGKRYDFWAVGLNCCTSGSNPNFECGEYNNPAAHSALRVLDDEEREFFRLAEQQAEVTYNIGALQPLFFTFMEYPQDELLRYYSDGVKYLILSVSGALAFMIVITAAFFVTWVRF
;
A
#
# COMPACT_ATOMS: atom_id res chain seq x y z
N MET A 1 83.72 50.36 -43.41
CA MET A 1 83.61 48.92 -43.74
C MET A 1 82.93 48.28 -42.52
N ASN A 2 81.68 47.80 -42.58
CA ASN A 2 81.24 46.50 -43.15
C ASN A 2 82.22 45.36 -42.79
N GLY A 3 81.89 44.23 -42.16
CA GLY A 3 80.65 43.67 -41.58
C GLY A 3 81.02 42.34 -40.85
N GLN A 4 80.16 41.41 -40.41
CA GLN A 4 78.69 41.29 -40.30
C GLN A 4 78.35 40.22 -39.21
N VAL A 5 77.07 40.06 -38.84
CA VAL A 5 76.57 39.03 -37.89
C VAL A 5 76.51 37.64 -38.53
N LYS A 6 76.73 36.56 -37.76
CA LYS A 6 76.22 35.21 -38.13
C LYS A 6 75.66 34.44 -36.93
N VAL A 7 74.60 33.67 -37.22
CA VAL A 7 73.64 33.09 -36.28
C VAL A 7 74.01 31.66 -35.88
N THR A 8 73.75 31.27 -34.63
CA THR A 8 73.74 29.88 -34.15
C THR A 8 72.31 29.34 -34.03
N ARG A 9 72.11 28.04 -34.33
CA ARG A 9 70.88 27.27 -34.04
C ARG A 9 71.22 25.87 -33.51
N PRO A 10 70.32 25.21 -32.75
CA PRO A 10 70.67 24.11 -31.84
C PRO A 10 70.62 22.72 -32.48
N LYS A 11 71.08 21.70 -31.74
CA LYS A 11 70.95 20.27 -32.06
C LYS A 11 69.83 19.60 -31.25
N GLU A 12 69.25 18.56 -31.84
CA GLU A 12 68.10 17.80 -31.35
C GLU A 12 68.38 16.93 -30.11
N TYR A 13 67.31 16.52 -29.42
CA TYR A 13 67.34 15.51 -28.36
C TYR A 13 66.39 14.35 -28.73
N SER A 14 66.89 13.12 -28.67
CA SER A 14 66.18 11.90 -29.08
C SER A 14 65.42 11.21 -27.93
N GLN A 15 64.53 10.26 -28.27
CA GLN A 15 63.49 9.73 -27.38
C GLN A 15 63.82 8.39 -26.70
N SER A 16 63.12 8.12 -25.59
CA SER A 16 62.66 6.80 -25.07
C SER A 16 63.70 5.88 -24.37
N PRO A 17 63.30 4.87 -23.54
CA PRO A 17 61.94 4.32 -23.34
C PRO A 17 61.42 4.18 -21.89
N LEU A 18 60.21 3.62 -21.76
CA LEU A 18 59.46 3.36 -20.51
C LEU A 18 59.95 2.13 -19.73
N GLY A 19 59.57 2.04 -18.45
CA GLY A 19 59.41 0.75 -17.76
C GLY A 19 59.16 0.83 -16.24
N GLN A 20 57.96 0.42 -15.80
CA GLN A 20 57.60 -0.23 -14.51
C GLN A 20 57.98 0.49 -13.18
N ASP A 21 57.14 0.59 -12.14
CA ASP A 21 56.09 -0.33 -11.68
C ASP A 21 54.74 0.34 -11.33
N SER A 22 53.69 -0.47 -11.20
CA SER A 22 52.30 -0.01 -10.99
C SER A 22 51.72 -0.43 -9.65
N VAL A 23 51.45 0.54 -8.77
CA VAL A 23 50.60 0.33 -7.57
C VAL A 23 49.15 0.44 -8.00
N LYS A 24 48.47 -0.69 -8.15
CA LYS A 24 47.03 -0.73 -8.42
C LYS A 24 46.23 -0.41 -7.14
N PHE A 25 45.76 0.83 -7.03
CA PHE A 25 44.55 1.16 -6.28
C PHE A 25 43.58 1.89 -7.22
N GLY A 26 42.31 1.51 -7.17
CA GLY A 26 41.26 1.99 -8.08
C GLY A 26 40.85 3.44 -7.79
N GLY A 27 41.72 4.39 -8.10
CA GLY A 27 41.38 5.81 -8.22
C GLY A 27 40.86 6.14 -9.64
N PRO A 28 40.17 7.26 -9.81
CA PRO A 28 39.74 7.73 -11.13
C PRO A 28 40.94 8.04 -12.05
N GLU A 29 40.89 7.57 -13.30
CA GLU A 29 41.88 7.90 -14.34
C GLU A 29 41.68 9.36 -14.80
N TYR A 30 42.48 10.27 -14.25
CA TYR A 30 42.54 11.66 -14.70
C TYR A 30 43.37 11.79 -15.98
N PHE A 31 42.71 11.81 -17.15
CA PHE A 31 43.35 12.19 -18.41
C PHE A 31 43.65 13.70 -18.44
N ALA A 32 44.87 14.07 -18.04
CA ALA A 32 45.38 15.42 -18.21
C ALA A 32 45.77 15.65 -19.67
N VAL A 33 45.03 16.53 -20.38
CA VAL A 33 45.39 16.97 -21.72
C VAL A 33 46.47 18.07 -21.62
N PRO A 34 47.64 17.95 -22.26
CA PRO A 34 48.67 18.99 -22.21
C PRO A 34 48.17 20.28 -22.88
N SER A 35 48.12 21.39 -22.12
CA SER A 35 47.79 22.70 -22.68
C SER A 35 48.99 23.28 -23.42
N TYR A 36 48.89 23.42 -24.74
CA TYR A 36 49.83 24.21 -25.54
C TYR A 36 49.29 25.63 -25.70
N GLY A 37 49.85 26.57 -24.94
CA GLY A 37 49.47 27.98 -24.95
C GLY A 37 49.24 28.50 -23.53
N GLY A 38 49.75 29.70 -23.24
CA GLY A 38 49.71 30.34 -21.92
C GLY A 38 48.34 30.91 -21.54
N VAL A 39 47.30 30.09 -21.62
CA VAL A 39 45.98 30.36 -21.06
C VAL A 39 45.79 29.37 -19.90
N GLU A 40 45.35 29.86 -18.74
CA GLU A 40 45.06 28.98 -17.60
C GLU A 40 44.07 27.89 -18.04
N PRO A 41 44.37 26.60 -17.76
CA PRO A 41 43.57 25.51 -18.26
C PRO A 41 42.17 25.61 -17.67
N HIS A 42 41.17 25.88 -18.53
CA HIS A 42 39.78 25.73 -18.15
C HIS A 42 39.60 24.27 -17.75
N THR A 43 39.42 24.01 -16.45
CA THR A 43 39.18 22.68 -15.93
C THR A 43 37.86 22.18 -16.48
N LYS A 44 37.93 21.45 -17.60
CA LYS A 44 36.79 20.74 -18.17
C LYS A 44 36.30 19.80 -17.07
N PHE A 45 35.09 20.05 -16.57
CA PHE A 45 34.45 19.19 -15.60
C PHE A 45 34.37 17.78 -16.19
N ALA A 46 35.17 16.87 -15.65
CA ALA A 46 35.08 15.47 -16.02
C ALA A 46 33.76 14.93 -15.46
N VAL A 47 32.77 14.71 -16.33
CA VAL A 47 31.50 14.10 -15.95
C VAL A 47 31.78 12.67 -15.50
N VAL A 48 31.86 12.47 -14.19
CA VAL A 48 32.12 11.16 -13.58
C VAL A 48 30.92 10.28 -13.86
N ARG A 49 31.05 9.31 -14.78
CA ARG A 49 29.97 8.38 -15.09
C ARG A 49 29.59 7.60 -13.82
N PRO A 50 28.30 7.55 -13.43
CA PRO A 50 27.86 6.79 -12.27
C PRO A 50 28.17 5.31 -12.47
N GLY A 51 28.83 4.70 -11.49
CA GLY A 51 29.05 3.25 -11.49
C GLY A 51 27.73 2.50 -11.35
N ALA A 52 27.62 1.31 -11.94
CA ALA A 52 26.38 0.52 -11.97
C ALA A 52 25.74 0.31 -10.58
N GLY A 53 26.55 0.19 -9.52
CA GLY A 53 26.07 0.09 -8.14
C GLY A 53 25.30 1.32 -7.63
N THR A 54 25.64 2.53 -8.08
CA THR A 54 24.90 3.75 -7.70
C THR A 54 23.55 3.84 -8.41
N VAL A 55 23.49 3.43 -9.67
CA VAL A 55 22.23 3.32 -10.44
C VAL A 55 21.30 2.30 -9.77
N LEU A 56 21.83 1.14 -9.37
CA LEU A 56 21.07 0.11 -8.64
C LEU A 56 20.57 0.63 -7.29
N ALA A 57 21.40 1.33 -6.52
CA ALA A 57 21.00 1.94 -5.24
C ALA A 57 19.85 2.94 -5.39
N CYS A 58 19.84 3.74 -6.46
CA CYS A 58 18.76 4.68 -6.79
C CYS A 58 17.40 4.01 -7.09
N VAL A 59 17.38 2.73 -7.49
CA VAL A 59 16.14 1.95 -7.68
C VAL A 59 15.78 1.19 -6.39
N VAL A 60 16.74 0.43 -5.87
CA VAL A 60 16.49 -0.56 -4.81
C VAL A 60 16.20 0.08 -3.47
N ILE A 61 16.87 1.18 -3.10
CA ILE A 61 16.64 1.81 -1.78
C ILE A 61 15.21 2.42 -1.69
N PRO A 62 14.74 3.26 -2.63
CA PRO A 62 13.35 3.75 -2.61
C PRO A 62 12.31 2.63 -2.72
N TRP A 63 12.56 1.59 -3.52
CA TRP A 63 11.65 0.45 -3.64
C TRP A 63 11.56 -0.38 -2.34
N LEU A 64 12.68 -0.62 -1.65
CA LEU A 64 12.67 -1.29 -0.35
C LEU A 64 11.95 -0.45 0.73
N MET A 65 12.10 0.88 0.70
CA MET A 65 11.35 1.76 1.61
C MET A 65 9.85 1.73 1.32
N PHE A 66 9.43 1.84 0.05
CA PHE A 66 8.03 1.67 -0.35
C PHE A 66 7.48 0.32 0.15
N SER A 67 8.20 -0.77 -0.13
CA SER A 67 7.76 -2.13 0.19
C SER A 67 7.66 -2.36 1.69
N GLY A 68 8.63 -1.85 2.47
CA GLY A 68 8.64 -1.93 3.92
C GLY A 68 7.49 -1.16 4.56
N VAL A 69 7.28 0.10 4.16
CA VAL A 69 6.19 0.95 4.67
C VAL A 69 4.82 0.39 4.27
N CYS A 70 4.65 -0.06 3.02
CA CYS A 70 3.40 -0.68 2.55
C CYS A 70 3.07 -1.95 3.37
N TYR A 71 4.04 -2.85 3.53
CA TYR A 71 3.87 -4.06 4.33
C TYR A 71 3.55 -3.76 5.80
N VAL A 72 4.22 -2.78 6.41
CA VAL A 72 3.97 -2.38 7.81
C VAL A 72 2.55 -1.80 7.97
N ASN A 73 2.10 -0.96 7.03
CA ASN A 73 0.76 -0.36 7.02
C ASN A 73 -0.38 -1.36 6.75
N GLU A 74 -0.07 -2.56 6.26
CA GLU A 74 -1.01 -3.67 6.03
C GLU A 74 -0.92 -4.76 7.12
N SER A 75 0.21 -4.84 7.82
CA SER A 75 0.50 -5.90 8.77
C SER A 75 -0.46 -5.94 9.96
N SER A 76 -0.61 -7.14 10.57
CA SER A 76 -1.36 -7.32 11.81
C SER A 76 -0.89 -6.41 12.96
N SER A 77 0.37 -5.96 12.94
CA SER A 77 0.90 -4.97 13.90
C SER A 77 0.06 -3.70 13.96
N ARG A 78 -0.49 -3.25 12.82
CA ARG A 78 -1.37 -2.08 12.74
C ARG A 78 -2.71 -2.31 13.43
N TYR A 79 -3.22 -3.53 13.38
CA TYR A 79 -4.50 -3.90 13.99
C TYR A 79 -4.41 -3.91 15.52
N TYR A 80 -3.35 -4.50 16.07
CA TYR A 80 -3.19 -4.64 17.52
C TYR A 80 -2.57 -3.40 18.20
N ASP A 81 -1.55 -2.78 17.60
CA ASP A 81 -0.76 -1.73 18.25
C ASP A 81 -0.48 -0.54 17.32
N GLY A 82 -1.37 0.45 17.33
CA GLY A 82 -1.25 1.66 16.51
C GLY A 82 0.06 2.44 16.72
N MET A 83 0.69 2.34 17.90
CA MET A 83 1.97 3.00 18.18
C MET A 83 3.17 2.29 17.52
N VAL A 84 3.10 0.97 17.33
CA VAL A 84 4.23 0.18 16.81
C VAL A 84 4.45 0.45 15.33
N TYR A 85 3.40 0.44 14.51
CA TYR A 85 3.54 0.72 13.07
C TYR A 85 3.99 2.16 12.82
N ALA A 86 3.43 3.13 13.56
CA ALA A 86 3.80 4.54 13.47
C ALA A 86 5.28 4.80 13.84
N ALA A 87 5.81 4.07 14.84
CA ALA A 87 7.23 4.13 15.19
C ALA A 87 8.13 3.56 14.07
N VAL A 88 7.71 2.47 13.42
CA VAL A 88 8.45 1.84 12.32
C VAL A 88 8.45 2.74 11.07
N ASP A 89 7.32 3.34 10.70
CA ASP A 89 7.25 4.32 9.61
C ASP A 89 8.10 5.56 9.92
N GLY A 90 8.07 6.02 11.18
CA GLY A 90 8.96 7.07 11.68
C GLY A 90 10.45 6.74 11.49
N CYS A 91 10.86 5.49 11.73
CA CYS A 91 12.22 5.02 11.43
C CYS A 91 12.56 5.10 9.93
N PHE A 92 11.65 4.70 9.03
CA PHE A 92 11.87 4.83 7.58
C PHE A 92 12.03 6.30 7.16
N VAL A 93 11.20 7.20 7.67
CA VAL A 93 11.33 8.66 7.44
C VAL A 93 12.68 9.18 7.96
N MET A 94 13.12 8.77 9.15
CA MET A 94 14.41 9.17 9.70
C MET A 94 15.60 8.70 8.85
N VAL A 95 15.54 7.49 8.27
CA VAL A 95 16.58 7.02 7.33
C VAL A 95 16.57 7.84 6.03
N ALA A 96 15.39 8.15 5.47
CA ALA A 96 15.28 9.00 4.29
C ALA A 96 15.85 10.42 4.53
N LEU A 97 15.52 11.03 5.68
CA LEU A 97 16.10 12.31 6.12
C LEU A 97 17.61 12.23 6.36
N GLY A 98 18.13 11.09 6.83
CA GLY A 98 19.56 10.83 6.95
C GLY A 98 20.31 10.99 5.62
N PHE A 99 19.78 10.43 4.53
CA PHE A 99 20.32 10.66 3.18
C PHE A 99 20.26 12.15 2.78
N GLY A 100 19.16 12.84 3.11
CA GLY A 100 19.02 14.28 2.90
C GLY A 100 20.06 15.12 3.64
N VAL A 101 20.38 14.77 4.90
CA VAL A 101 21.43 15.45 5.69
C VAL A 101 22.81 15.23 5.08
N ILE A 102 23.14 14.01 4.67
CA ILE A 102 24.43 13.71 4.01
C ILE A 102 24.54 14.47 2.68
N ALA A 103 23.46 14.49 1.89
CA ALA A 103 23.39 15.25 0.64
C ALA A 103 23.58 16.76 0.88
N PHE A 104 22.93 17.33 1.90
CA PHE A 104 23.06 18.74 2.27
C PHE A 104 24.49 19.09 2.73
N GLN A 105 25.13 18.24 3.52
CA GLN A 105 26.53 18.42 3.92
C GLN A 105 27.47 18.39 2.71
N ALA A 106 27.25 17.48 1.75
CA ALA A 106 28.03 17.41 0.51
C ALA A 106 27.81 18.65 -0.37
N MET A 107 26.57 19.13 -0.53
CA MET A 107 26.28 20.39 -1.23
C MET A 107 26.98 21.60 -0.57
N ARG A 108 27.01 21.66 0.76
CA ARG A 108 27.68 22.75 1.51
C ARG A 108 29.22 22.68 1.40
N LYS A 109 29.80 21.49 1.24
CA LYS A 109 31.24 21.34 0.92
C LYS A 109 31.55 21.81 -0.51
N ARG A 110 30.73 21.46 -1.49
CA ARG A 110 30.85 21.94 -2.88
C ARG A 110 30.80 23.47 -2.99
N GLN A 111 29.92 24.13 -2.23
CA GLN A 111 29.88 25.59 -2.13
C GLN A 111 31.16 26.23 -1.56
N ARG A 112 32.01 25.47 -0.86
CA ARG A 112 33.30 25.91 -0.31
C ARG A 112 34.49 25.63 -1.24
N GLY A 113 34.24 25.17 -2.47
CA GLY A 113 35.27 24.93 -3.49
C GLY A 113 35.82 23.49 -3.53
N ASP A 114 35.23 22.55 -2.79
CA ASP A 114 35.65 21.14 -2.78
C ASP A 114 34.87 20.36 -3.86
N LEU A 115 35.50 20.11 -5.02
CA LEU A 115 34.88 19.44 -6.18
C LEU A 115 34.92 17.90 -6.11
N SER A 116 35.41 17.32 -5.01
CA SER A 116 35.73 15.89 -4.91
C SER A 116 34.53 14.94 -4.88
N GLN A 117 33.29 15.43 -4.72
CA GLN A 117 32.11 14.58 -4.53
C GLN A 117 30.83 15.18 -5.15
N ASP A 118 30.19 14.45 -6.07
CA ASP A 118 28.88 14.83 -6.63
C ASP A 118 27.72 14.37 -5.72
N PRO A 119 26.86 15.29 -5.21
CA PRO A 119 25.77 14.96 -4.28
C PRO A 119 24.46 14.55 -4.97
N THR A 120 24.39 14.62 -6.30
CA THR A 120 23.14 14.52 -7.10
C THR A 120 22.40 13.19 -6.91
N TRP A 121 23.13 12.08 -6.81
CA TRP A 121 22.56 10.75 -6.58
C TRP A 121 22.00 10.59 -5.16
N LEU A 122 22.62 11.21 -4.13
CA LEU A 122 22.10 11.22 -2.77
C LEU A 122 20.83 12.07 -2.65
N THR A 123 20.79 13.24 -3.31
CA THR A 123 19.56 14.05 -3.37
C THR A 123 18.43 13.29 -4.07
N TYR A 124 18.75 12.53 -5.14
CA TYR A 124 17.77 11.69 -5.83
C TYR A 124 17.23 10.57 -4.93
N ILE A 125 18.11 9.82 -4.25
CA ILE A 125 17.69 8.77 -3.30
C ILE A 125 16.80 9.37 -2.21
N CYS A 126 17.18 10.49 -1.60
CA CYS A 126 16.36 11.15 -0.57
C CYS A 126 14.95 11.49 -1.07
N VAL A 127 14.83 12.14 -2.25
CA VAL A 127 13.53 12.55 -2.80
C VAL A 127 12.69 11.32 -3.18
N MET A 128 13.26 10.35 -3.89
CA MET A 128 12.53 9.14 -4.29
C MET A 128 12.15 8.26 -3.10
N SER A 129 12.97 8.22 -2.05
CA SER A 129 12.63 7.55 -0.79
C SER A 129 11.43 8.22 -0.10
N LEU A 130 11.37 9.54 -0.03
CA LEU A 130 10.21 10.25 0.53
C LEU A 130 8.94 10.03 -0.31
N VAL A 131 9.05 10.04 -1.64
CA VAL A 131 7.94 9.68 -2.55
C VAL A 131 7.51 8.22 -2.36
N GLY A 132 8.47 7.30 -2.20
CA GLY A 132 8.23 5.89 -1.93
C GLY A 132 7.54 5.65 -0.58
N ILE A 133 7.93 6.35 0.48
CA ILE A 133 7.26 6.30 1.78
C ILE A 133 5.83 6.83 1.65
N ALA A 134 5.62 8.01 1.06
CA ALA A 134 4.28 8.58 0.89
C ALA A 134 3.36 7.68 0.05
N GLY A 135 3.87 7.13 -1.05
CA GLY A 135 3.14 6.16 -1.88
C GLY A 135 2.83 4.86 -1.11
N GLY A 136 3.78 4.36 -0.32
CA GLY A 136 3.61 3.17 0.52
C GLY A 136 2.54 3.36 1.60
N CYS A 137 2.51 4.53 2.26
CA CYS A 137 1.44 4.89 3.20
C CYS A 137 0.07 4.93 2.52
N ILE A 138 -0.04 5.53 1.32
CA ILE A 138 -1.32 5.63 0.61
C ILE A 138 -1.80 4.25 0.13
N CYS A 139 -0.94 3.47 -0.53
CA CYS A 139 -1.29 2.12 -1.00
C CYS A 139 -1.63 1.20 0.18
N GLY A 140 -0.82 1.20 1.25
CA GLY A 140 -1.08 0.42 2.45
C GLY A 140 -2.35 0.84 3.17
N GLN A 141 -2.68 2.14 3.22
CA GLN A 141 -3.95 2.65 3.75
C GLN A 141 -5.14 2.12 2.97
N MET A 142 -5.09 2.18 1.64
CA MET A 142 -6.18 1.68 0.78
C MET A 142 -6.36 0.17 0.95
N ASN A 143 -5.28 -0.60 0.89
CA ASN A 143 -5.32 -2.05 1.08
C ASN A 143 -5.83 -2.43 2.49
N TYR A 144 -5.40 -1.68 3.51
CA TYR A 144 -5.83 -1.91 4.88
C TYR A 144 -7.33 -1.70 5.06
N VAL A 145 -7.88 -0.58 4.59
CA VAL A 145 -9.32 -0.28 4.75
C VAL A 145 -10.17 -1.25 3.94
N SER A 146 -9.80 -1.56 2.69
CA SER A 146 -10.64 -2.37 1.80
C SER A 146 -10.59 -3.88 2.06
N TYR A 147 -9.47 -4.43 2.53
CA TYR A 147 -9.28 -5.89 2.60
C TYR A 147 -8.81 -6.39 3.98
N TRP A 148 -7.78 -5.78 4.56
CA TRP A 148 -7.21 -6.28 5.82
C TRP A 148 -8.08 -5.96 7.05
N ARG A 149 -8.70 -4.79 7.11
CA ARG A 149 -9.63 -4.40 8.19
C ARG A 149 -10.80 -5.40 8.32
N PRO A 150 -11.65 -5.61 7.29
CA PRO A 150 -12.76 -6.57 7.40
C PRO A 150 -12.29 -8.00 7.66
N TYR A 151 -11.10 -8.40 7.18
CA TYR A 151 -10.49 -9.69 7.51
C TYR A 151 -10.13 -9.80 9.01
N PHE A 152 -9.43 -8.82 9.58
CA PHE A 152 -9.02 -8.84 10.98
C PHE A 152 -10.19 -8.64 11.94
N ASP A 153 -11.14 -7.75 11.62
CA ASP A 153 -12.33 -7.49 12.42
C ASP A 153 -13.27 -8.71 12.48
N ASN A 154 -13.49 -9.44 11.39
CA ASN A 154 -14.26 -10.69 11.45
C ASN A 154 -13.48 -11.84 12.13
N LYS A 155 -12.14 -11.85 12.03
CA LYS A 155 -11.29 -12.89 12.63
C LYS A 155 -11.04 -12.71 14.13
N SER A 156 -11.18 -11.51 14.66
CA SER A 156 -11.06 -11.23 16.10
C SER A 156 -12.34 -11.59 16.88
N LEU A 157 -13.46 -11.75 16.19
CA LEU A 157 -14.77 -12.13 16.73
C LEU A 157 -14.96 -13.65 16.86
N GLY A 158 -15.96 -14.06 17.64
CA GLY A 158 -16.31 -15.45 17.90
C GLY A 158 -16.95 -16.16 16.70
N THR A 159 -16.75 -17.47 16.62
CA THR A 159 -17.49 -18.37 15.71
C THR A 159 -18.46 -19.23 16.50
N TYR A 160 -19.75 -19.07 16.24
CA TYR A 160 -20.84 -19.80 16.91
C TYR A 160 -21.43 -20.86 15.98
N ARG A 161 -21.95 -21.96 16.56
CA ARG A 161 -22.49 -23.11 15.81
C ARG A 161 -23.77 -23.62 16.45
N ASN A 162 -24.68 -24.11 15.60
CA ASN A 162 -26.01 -24.62 15.98
C ASN A 162 -26.86 -23.56 16.71
N VAL A 163 -26.73 -22.29 16.31
CA VAL A 163 -27.58 -21.20 16.83
C VAL A 163 -28.97 -21.32 16.20
N ASP A 164 -30.02 -21.27 17.01
CA ASP A 164 -31.40 -21.27 16.52
C ASP A 164 -31.88 -19.81 16.39
N ALA A 165 -32.03 -19.34 15.15
CA ALA A 165 -32.44 -17.96 14.86
C ALA A 165 -33.85 -17.58 15.39
N GLY A 166 -34.68 -18.56 15.75
CA GLY A 166 -36.01 -18.34 16.33
C GLY A 166 -36.06 -18.41 17.86
N ALA A 167 -35.13 -19.11 18.51
CA ALA A 167 -35.12 -19.34 19.95
C ALA A 167 -34.00 -18.60 20.70
N ASP A 168 -32.82 -18.48 20.09
CA ASP A 168 -31.69 -17.73 20.65
C ASP A 168 -31.87 -16.22 20.42
N THR A 169 -31.29 -15.41 21.30
CA THR A 169 -31.36 -13.94 21.20
C THR A 169 -30.01 -13.35 20.79
N GLY A 170 -30.04 -12.26 20.02
CA GLY A 170 -28.83 -11.58 19.54
C GLY A 170 -27.91 -11.11 20.67
N THR A 171 -28.47 -10.89 21.86
CA THR A 171 -27.72 -10.59 23.11
C THR A 171 -26.78 -11.71 23.56
N MET A 172 -27.00 -12.97 23.19
CA MET A 172 -26.11 -14.09 23.55
C MET A 172 -24.89 -14.22 22.63
N VAL A 173 -24.94 -13.59 21.46
CA VAL A 173 -23.95 -13.72 20.36
C VAL A 173 -23.49 -12.35 19.86
N MET A 174 -23.43 -11.34 20.74
CA MET A 174 -23.05 -9.97 20.41
C MET A 174 -21.61 -9.82 19.90
N ASP A 175 -20.74 -10.79 20.19
CA ASP A 175 -19.34 -10.90 19.75
C ASP A 175 -19.15 -11.94 18.63
N ALA A 176 -20.23 -12.49 18.06
CA ALA A 176 -20.13 -13.40 16.92
C ALA A 176 -19.74 -12.63 15.65
N GLY A 177 -18.70 -13.09 14.95
CA GLY A 177 -18.33 -12.64 13.60
C GLY A 177 -18.79 -13.65 12.54
N THR A 178 -18.92 -14.92 12.93
CA THR A 178 -19.48 -15.98 12.09
C THR A 178 -20.46 -16.80 12.89
N ILE A 179 -21.65 -17.04 12.32
CA ILE A 179 -22.67 -17.91 12.90
C ILE A 179 -22.98 -19.02 11.90
N HIS A 180 -22.99 -20.26 12.37
CA HIS A 180 -23.63 -21.38 11.69
C HIS A 180 -24.94 -21.69 12.41
N PHE A 181 -26.06 -21.46 11.73
CA PHE A 181 -27.39 -21.70 12.25
C PHE A 181 -27.76 -23.20 12.21
N THR A 182 -28.90 -23.54 12.80
CA THR A 182 -29.55 -24.86 12.62
C THR A 182 -30.03 -25.05 11.19
N SER A 183 -30.09 -26.31 10.72
CA SER A 183 -30.52 -26.67 9.36
C SER A 183 -31.98 -26.31 9.02
N ASP A 184 -32.80 -26.01 10.03
CA ASP A 184 -34.18 -25.55 9.83
C ASP A 184 -34.28 -24.03 9.63
N THR A 185 -33.16 -23.29 9.67
CA THR A 185 -33.13 -21.83 9.54
C THR A 185 -33.25 -21.39 8.09
N TYR A 186 -34.12 -20.40 7.82
CA TYR A 186 -34.42 -19.82 6.51
C TYR A 186 -34.62 -18.29 6.58
N LEU A 187 -34.66 -17.63 5.42
CA LEU A 187 -34.96 -16.21 5.30
C LEU A 187 -36.47 -15.99 5.15
N ASP A 188 -37.07 -15.18 6.04
CA ASP A 188 -38.49 -14.80 5.88
C ASP A 188 -38.62 -13.57 4.98
N LEU A 189 -38.57 -13.83 3.67
CA LEU A 189 -38.72 -12.82 2.63
C LEU A 189 -40.07 -12.05 2.68
N THR A 190 -41.07 -12.55 3.41
CA THR A 190 -42.36 -11.84 3.59
C THR A 190 -42.25 -10.60 4.48
N LYS A 191 -41.13 -10.46 5.19
CA LYS A 191 -40.81 -9.34 6.10
C LYS A 191 -39.56 -8.58 5.69
N ALA A 192 -39.12 -8.75 4.44
CA ALA A 192 -38.04 -7.97 3.89
C ALA A 192 -38.41 -6.48 3.81
N MET A 193 -37.42 -5.59 3.92
CA MET A 193 -37.57 -4.15 3.83
C MET A 193 -36.35 -3.53 3.13
N GLY A 194 -36.58 -2.50 2.33
CA GLY A 194 -35.51 -1.75 1.65
C GLY A 194 -35.55 -0.26 1.99
N PHE A 195 -34.51 0.25 2.65
CA PHE A 195 -34.27 1.68 2.84
C PHE A 195 -33.38 2.22 1.74
N THR A 196 -33.63 3.42 1.22
CA THR A 196 -32.82 4.01 0.14
C THR A 196 -32.37 5.41 0.53
N ASP A 197 -31.06 5.64 0.39
CA ASP A 197 -30.41 6.96 0.46
C ASP A 197 -29.53 7.15 -0.78
N SER A 198 -28.19 7.12 -0.68
CA SER A 198 -27.29 6.94 -1.84
C SER A 198 -27.50 5.58 -2.52
N ASP A 199 -27.53 4.53 -1.68
CA ASP A 199 -27.67 3.14 -2.09
C ASP A 199 -28.92 2.55 -1.44
N THR A 200 -29.40 1.40 -1.95
CA THR A 200 -30.55 0.70 -1.36
C THR A 200 -30.05 -0.36 -0.37
N TYR A 201 -30.27 -0.09 0.91
CA TYR A 201 -29.95 -0.96 2.03
C TYR A 201 -31.10 -1.94 2.26
N CYS A 202 -30.83 -3.21 1.97
CA CYS A 202 -31.82 -4.28 2.00
C CYS A 202 -31.64 -5.13 3.26
N VAL A 203 -32.75 -5.41 3.95
CA VAL A 203 -32.76 -6.30 5.13
C VAL A 203 -33.88 -7.33 5.00
N ALA A 204 -33.61 -8.56 5.44
CA ALA A 204 -34.59 -9.64 5.57
C ALA A 204 -34.32 -10.43 6.86
N PRO A 205 -35.34 -10.74 7.68
CA PRO A 205 -35.12 -11.44 8.92
C PRO A 205 -34.75 -12.92 8.68
N ILE A 206 -33.75 -13.39 9.43
CA ILE A 206 -33.36 -14.79 9.50
C ILE A 206 -34.19 -15.42 10.63
N THR A 207 -34.86 -16.54 10.35
CA THR A 207 -35.74 -17.20 11.32
C THR A 207 -35.72 -18.70 11.16
N SER A 208 -36.23 -19.41 12.16
CA SER A 208 -36.51 -20.84 12.11
C SER A 208 -37.99 -21.11 12.44
N PRO A 209 -38.47 -22.36 12.28
CA PRO A 209 -39.81 -22.77 12.68
C PRO A 209 -40.10 -22.70 14.19
N SER A 210 -39.09 -22.46 15.05
CA SER A 210 -39.27 -22.33 16.50
C SER A 210 -39.69 -20.91 16.93
N ASN A 211 -39.65 -19.93 16.01
CA ASN A 211 -40.00 -18.54 16.30
C ASN A 211 -41.51 -18.33 16.46
N ASP A 212 -41.91 -17.64 17.54
CA ASP A 212 -43.28 -17.14 17.79
C ASP A 212 -43.77 -16.09 16.76
N GLY A 213 -42.94 -15.71 15.78
CA GLY A 213 -43.25 -14.77 14.69
C GLY A 213 -43.31 -13.30 15.11
N LYS A 214 -42.94 -12.99 16.35
CA LYS A 214 -43.00 -11.64 16.96
C LYS A 214 -41.65 -10.97 17.08
N ARG A 215 -40.56 -11.76 17.14
CA ARG A 215 -39.21 -11.27 17.42
C ARG A 215 -38.20 -11.78 16.43
N TYR A 216 -37.29 -10.91 16.01
CA TYR A 216 -36.24 -11.22 15.04
C TYR A 216 -34.98 -10.46 15.42
N ASP A 217 -34.03 -11.12 16.08
CA ASP A 217 -32.74 -10.51 16.44
C ASP A 217 -31.68 -10.71 15.33
N PHE A 218 -31.91 -11.61 14.37
CA PHE A 218 -30.98 -11.95 13.28
C PHE A 218 -31.49 -11.46 11.92
N TRP A 219 -30.65 -10.72 11.20
CA TRP A 219 -31.03 -10.08 9.93
C TRP A 219 -29.98 -10.36 8.84
N ALA A 220 -30.45 -10.87 7.69
CA ALA A 220 -29.69 -10.97 6.47
C ALA A 220 -29.72 -9.61 5.75
N VAL A 221 -28.56 -9.12 5.31
CA VAL A 221 -28.44 -7.77 4.73
C VAL A 221 -27.59 -7.73 3.46
N GLY A 222 -27.73 -6.63 2.73
CA GLY A 222 -26.77 -6.20 1.71
C GLY A 222 -27.28 -5.03 0.87
N LEU A 223 -26.51 -4.65 -0.14
CA LEU A 223 -26.71 -3.42 -0.90
C LEU A 223 -27.24 -3.69 -2.31
N ASN A 224 -28.15 -2.83 -2.78
CA ASN A 224 -28.63 -2.73 -4.17
C ASN A 224 -29.20 -4.05 -4.77
N CYS A 225 -29.66 -4.95 -3.91
CA CYS A 225 -30.14 -6.30 -4.24
C CYS A 225 -31.65 -6.48 -3.99
N CYS A 226 -32.38 -5.38 -3.79
CA CYS A 226 -33.81 -5.37 -3.58
C CYS A 226 -34.42 -4.06 -4.09
N THR A 227 -35.72 -4.07 -4.34
CA THR A 227 -36.49 -2.85 -4.65
C THR A 227 -36.70 -2.00 -3.40
N SER A 228 -36.73 -0.68 -3.51
CA SER A 228 -37.05 0.20 -2.38
C SER A 228 -38.48 0.00 -1.87
N GLY A 229 -38.69 0.00 -0.55
CA GLY A 229 -40.02 -0.09 0.08
C GLY A 229 -40.35 -1.44 0.72
N SER A 230 -41.65 -1.70 0.93
CA SER A 230 -42.17 -2.88 1.63
C SER A 230 -42.43 -4.07 0.71
N ASN A 231 -42.24 -5.29 1.23
CA ASN A 231 -42.21 -6.55 0.47
C ASN A 231 -41.29 -6.49 -0.77
N PRO A 232 -40.03 -6.04 -0.64
CA PRO A 232 -39.13 -6.00 -1.78
C PRO A 232 -38.65 -7.40 -2.14
N ASN A 233 -38.35 -7.64 -3.42
CA ASN A 233 -37.67 -8.86 -3.84
C ASN A 233 -36.24 -8.84 -3.27
N PHE A 234 -36.02 -9.46 -2.12
CA PHE A 234 -34.69 -9.58 -1.52
C PHE A 234 -33.92 -10.70 -2.22
N GLU A 235 -32.93 -10.32 -3.03
CA GLU A 235 -32.10 -11.24 -3.84
C GLU A 235 -30.62 -11.16 -3.42
N CYS A 236 -30.36 -10.80 -2.15
CA CYS A 236 -29.02 -10.60 -1.59
C CYS A 236 -28.33 -11.89 -1.15
N GLY A 237 -27.00 -11.96 -1.34
CA GLY A 237 -26.19 -13.10 -0.91
C GLY A 237 -26.66 -14.41 -1.54
N GLU A 238 -26.68 -15.49 -0.78
CA GLU A 238 -27.13 -16.80 -1.25
C GLU A 238 -28.59 -17.10 -0.88
N TYR A 239 -29.49 -16.09 -1.00
CA TYR A 239 -30.90 -16.18 -0.58
C TYR A 239 -31.69 -17.41 -1.09
N ASN A 240 -31.30 -17.96 -2.25
CA ASN A 240 -31.94 -19.10 -2.91
C ASN A 240 -31.09 -20.38 -2.85
N ASN A 241 -30.01 -20.41 -2.05
CA ASN A 241 -29.22 -21.62 -1.81
C ASN A 241 -29.80 -22.38 -0.60
N PRO A 242 -30.41 -23.57 -0.78
CA PRO A 242 -30.96 -24.34 0.35
C PRO A 242 -29.88 -24.95 1.26
N ALA A 243 -28.59 -24.89 0.89
CA ALA A 243 -27.48 -25.28 1.75
C ALA A 243 -26.93 -24.11 2.59
N ALA A 244 -27.33 -22.87 2.29
CA ALA A 244 -26.94 -21.70 3.07
C ALA A 244 -27.64 -21.70 4.44
N HIS A 245 -26.88 -22.06 5.48
CA HIS A 245 -27.28 -21.91 6.89
C HIS A 245 -26.20 -21.18 7.71
N SER A 246 -25.29 -20.47 7.05
CA SER A 246 -24.22 -19.71 7.70
C SER A 246 -24.38 -18.21 7.45
N ALA A 247 -23.73 -17.41 8.30
CA ALA A 247 -23.77 -15.97 8.27
C ALA A 247 -22.39 -15.38 8.63
N LEU A 248 -21.93 -14.44 7.81
CA LEU A 248 -20.77 -13.59 8.10
C LEU A 248 -21.26 -12.21 8.54
N ARG A 249 -20.71 -11.66 9.63
CA ARG A 249 -21.21 -10.38 10.18
C ARG A 249 -20.77 -9.18 9.34
N VAL A 250 -21.68 -8.22 9.21
CA VAL A 250 -21.36 -6.90 8.65
C VAL A 250 -20.81 -6.00 9.75
N LEU A 251 -19.56 -5.55 9.56
CA LEU A 251 -18.79 -4.78 10.54
C LEU A 251 -18.43 -3.38 10.08
N ASP A 252 -18.83 -2.94 8.88
CA ASP A 252 -18.82 -1.52 8.59
C ASP A 252 -19.76 -0.80 9.58
N ASP A 253 -19.36 0.35 10.09
CA ASP A 253 -20.16 1.13 11.05
C ASP A 253 -21.15 2.02 10.28
N GLU A 254 -20.77 2.56 9.13
CA GLU A 254 -21.60 3.46 8.32
C GLU A 254 -22.79 2.69 7.72
N GLU A 255 -22.53 1.56 7.06
CA GLU A 255 -23.59 0.71 6.50
C GLU A 255 -24.56 0.19 7.57
N ARG A 256 -24.05 -0.10 8.77
CA ARG A 256 -24.84 -0.68 9.87
C ARG A 256 -25.87 0.29 10.45
N GLU A 257 -25.58 1.59 10.44
CA GLU A 257 -26.57 2.61 10.80
C GLU A 257 -27.72 2.64 9.79
N PHE A 258 -27.44 2.51 8.49
CA PHE A 258 -28.47 2.45 7.45
C PHE A 258 -29.27 1.13 7.46
N PHE A 259 -28.62 -0.02 7.68
CA PHE A 259 -29.34 -1.29 7.88
C PHE A 259 -30.28 -1.24 9.09
N ARG A 260 -29.90 -0.51 10.16
CA ARG A 260 -30.78 -0.28 11.31
C ARG A 260 -32.00 0.57 10.97
N LEU A 261 -31.89 1.56 10.07
CA LEU A 261 -33.05 2.32 9.61
C LEU A 261 -34.02 1.46 8.79
N ALA A 262 -33.50 0.55 7.96
CA ALA A 262 -34.33 -0.42 7.22
C ALA A 262 -35.03 -1.42 8.16
N GLU A 263 -34.33 -1.88 9.19
CA GLU A 263 -34.86 -2.79 10.22
C GLU A 263 -35.98 -2.13 11.04
N GLN A 264 -35.78 -0.90 11.52
CA GLN A 264 -36.83 -0.11 12.21
C GLN A 264 -38.08 0.13 11.34
N GLN A 265 -37.91 0.28 10.02
CA GLN A 265 -39.04 0.37 9.09
C GLN A 265 -39.79 -0.98 8.98
N ALA A 266 -39.08 -2.10 9.03
CA ALA A 266 -39.67 -3.43 9.08
C ALA A 266 -40.44 -3.68 10.39
N GLU A 267 -39.88 -3.31 11.55
CA GLU A 267 -40.54 -3.41 12.87
C GLU A 267 -41.93 -2.75 12.84
N VAL A 268 -42.00 -1.49 12.38
CA VAL A 268 -43.24 -0.70 12.33
C VAL A 268 -44.21 -1.22 11.27
N THR A 269 -43.71 -1.66 10.11
CA THR A 269 -44.57 -2.12 8.99
C THR A 269 -45.21 -3.47 9.27
N TYR A 270 -44.46 -4.40 9.86
CA TYR A 270 -44.90 -5.78 10.09
C TYR A 270 -45.35 -6.05 11.54
N ASN A 271 -45.25 -5.05 12.44
CA ASN A 271 -45.57 -5.16 13.87
C ASN A 271 -44.78 -6.32 14.54
N ILE A 272 -43.47 -6.30 14.28
CA ILE A 272 -42.45 -7.21 14.82
C ILE A 272 -41.43 -6.39 15.62
N GLY A 273 -40.54 -7.03 16.39
CA GLY A 273 -39.47 -6.28 17.07
C GLY A 273 -38.15 -7.03 17.26
N ALA A 274 -37.04 -6.29 17.29
CA ALA A 274 -35.72 -6.79 17.64
C ALA A 274 -35.32 -6.28 19.03
N LEU A 275 -34.74 -7.14 19.87
CA LEU A 275 -34.16 -6.71 21.15
C LEU A 275 -32.74 -6.17 20.92
N GLN A 276 -31.98 -6.84 20.08
CA GLN A 276 -30.62 -6.50 19.71
C GLN A 276 -30.37 -6.99 18.27
N PRO A 277 -30.72 -6.18 17.24
CA PRO A 277 -30.57 -6.59 15.85
C PRO A 277 -29.09 -6.76 15.49
N LEU A 278 -28.76 -7.91 14.92
CA LEU A 278 -27.45 -8.25 14.38
C LEU A 278 -27.54 -8.51 12.88
N PHE A 279 -26.66 -7.87 12.12
CA PHE A 279 -26.69 -7.85 10.65
C PHE A 279 -25.60 -8.74 10.05
N PHE A 280 -25.98 -9.60 9.10
CA PHE A 280 -25.11 -10.59 8.49
C PHE A 280 -25.34 -10.71 6.99
N THR A 281 -24.30 -11.07 6.25
CA THR A 281 -24.42 -11.58 4.88
C THR A 281 -24.68 -13.09 4.94
N PHE A 282 -25.78 -13.54 4.34
CA PHE A 282 -26.24 -14.93 4.37
C PHE A 282 -25.57 -15.77 3.25
N MET A 283 -24.96 -16.89 3.61
CA MET A 283 -24.13 -17.71 2.71
C MET A 283 -23.90 -19.14 3.24
N GLU A 284 -23.51 -20.08 2.40
CA GLU A 284 -23.10 -21.43 2.83
C GLU A 284 -21.75 -21.41 3.58
N TYR A 285 -20.75 -20.70 3.03
CA TYR A 285 -19.34 -20.79 3.43
C TYR A 285 -18.69 -19.45 3.82
N PRO A 286 -18.83 -18.99 5.08
CA PRO A 286 -18.28 -17.71 5.55
C PRO A 286 -16.75 -17.68 5.54
N GLN A 287 -16.09 -18.84 5.68
CA GLN A 287 -14.63 -18.90 5.59
C GLN A 287 -14.10 -18.60 4.18
N ASP A 288 -14.90 -18.84 3.13
CA ASP A 288 -14.47 -18.60 1.75
C ASP A 288 -14.43 -17.09 1.45
N GLU A 289 -15.36 -16.31 2.02
CA GLU A 289 -15.35 -14.85 1.94
C GLU A 289 -14.17 -14.25 2.73
N LEU A 290 -13.87 -14.79 3.92
CA LEU A 290 -12.66 -14.42 4.67
C LEU A 290 -11.37 -14.76 3.90
N LEU A 291 -11.35 -15.88 3.18
CA LEU A 291 -10.24 -16.23 2.29
C LEU A 291 -10.15 -15.33 1.06
N ARG A 292 -11.27 -14.80 0.53
CA ARG A 292 -11.27 -13.78 -0.53
C ARG A 292 -10.64 -12.48 -0.06
N TYR A 293 -11.06 -11.92 1.09
CA TYR A 293 -10.43 -10.72 1.67
C TYR A 293 -8.91 -10.90 1.84
N TYR A 294 -8.47 -12.03 2.39
CA TYR A 294 -7.05 -12.35 2.54
C TYR A 294 -6.32 -12.47 1.19
N SER A 295 -6.89 -13.22 0.25
CA SER A 295 -6.37 -13.40 -1.12
C SER A 295 -6.17 -12.06 -1.82
N ASP A 296 -7.18 -11.19 -1.75
CA ASP A 296 -7.22 -9.98 -2.56
C ASP A 296 -6.37 -8.87 -1.94
N GLY A 297 -6.27 -8.81 -0.62
CA GLY A 297 -5.27 -7.99 0.06
C GLY A 297 -3.83 -8.38 -0.29
N VAL A 298 -3.54 -9.69 -0.39
CA VAL A 298 -2.21 -10.19 -0.83
C VAL A 298 -1.96 -9.91 -2.32
N LYS A 299 -2.97 -10.05 -3.20
CA LYS A 299 -2.86 -9.67 -4.62
C LYS A 299 -2.57 -8.18 -4.76
N TYR A 300 -3.25 -7.32 -3.99
CA TYR A 300 -3.04 -5.88 -4.01
C TYR A 300 -1.61 -5.52 -3.59
N LEU A 301 -1.07 -6.15 -2.52
CA LEU A 301 0.32 -5.96 -2.09
C LEU A 301 1.32 -6.36 -3.19
N ILE A 302 1.14 -7.52 -3.83
CA ILE A 302 2.03 -7.97 -4.91
C ILE A 302 1.96 -7.02 -6.11
N LEU A 303 0.77 -6.54 -6.46
CA LEU A 303 0.55 -5.59 -7.54
C LEU A 303 1.16 -4.21 -7.23
N SER A 304 1.02 -3.69 -6.01
CA SER A 304 1.56 -2.40 -5.59
C SER A 304 3.09 -2.43 -5.53
N VAL A 305 3.70 -3.48 -4.96
CA VAL A 305 5.16 -3.64 -4.87
C VAL A 305 5.81 -3.82 -6.25
N SER A 306 5.19 -4.58 -7.16
CA SER A 306 5.69 -4.75 -8.53
C SER A 306 5.48 -3.51 -9.40
N GLY A 307 4.33 -2.84 -9.26
CA GLY A 307 4.04 -1.57 -9.91
C GLY A 307 5.01 -0.45 -9.48
N ALA A 308 5.29 -0.35 -8.17
CA ALA A 308 6.27 0.58 -7.63
C ALA A 308 7.69 0.31 -8.16
N LEU A 309 8.10 -0.97 -8.26
CA LEU A 309 9.39 -1.32 -8.86
C LEU A 309 9.51 -0.85 -10.31
N ALA A 310 8.48 -1.11 -11.14
CA ALA A 310 8.44 -0.68 -12.53
C ALA A 310 8.50 0.85 -12.66
N PHE A 311 7.72 1.58 -11.83
CA PHE A 311 7.73 3.04 -11.76
C PHE A 311 9.12 3.60 -11.40
N MET A 312 9.78 3.04 -10.38
CA MET A 312 11.13 3.45 -9.97
C MET A 312 12.18 3.19 -11.06
N ILE A 313 12.08 2.07 -11.80
CA ILE A 313 12.95 1.78 -12.95
C ILE A 313 12.74 2.81 -14.08
N VAL A 314 11.50 3.16 -14.42
CA VAL A 314 11.21 4.14 -15.48
C VAL A 314 11.73 5.53 -15.10
N ILE A 315 11.51 6.00 -13.87
CA ILE A 315 11.96 7.34 -13.44
C ILE A 315 13.49 7.41 -13.32
N THR A 316 14.15 6.39 -12.76
CA THR A 316 15.62 6.36 -12.72
C THR A 316 16.22 6.35 -14.12
N ALA A 317 15.69 5.54 -15.05
CA ALA A 317 16.13 5.53 -16.43
C ALA A 317 15.96 6.91 -17.10
N ALA A 318 14.80 7.55 -16.92
CA ALA A 318 14.56 8.90 -17.43
C ALA A 318 15.54 9.93 -16.85
N PHE A 319 15.81 9.89 -15.54
CA PHE A 319 16.76 10.77 -14.86
C PHE A 319 18.20 10.59 -15.37
N PHE A 320 18.67 9.36 -15.55
CA PHE A 320 20.01 9.12 -16.11
C PHE A 320 20.11 9.49 -17.60
N VAL A 321 19.04 9.30 -18.39
CA VAL A 321 19.03 9.71 -19.82
C VAL A 321 19.05 11.24 -19.97
N THR A 322 18.35 12.00 -19.13
CA THR A 322 18.45 13.47 -19.15
C THR A 322 19.80 13.94 -18.63
N TRP A 323 20.32 13.32 -17.56
CA TRP A 323 21.64 13.68 -16.99
C TRP A 323 22.80 13.45 -17.97
N VAL A 324 22.75 12.42 -18.81
CA VAL A 324 23.78 12.16 -19.85
C VAL A 324 23.72 13.13 -21.04
N ARG A 325 22.65 13.93 -21.17
CA ARG A 325 22.47 14.91 -22.27
C ARG A 325 22.93 16.34 -21.93
N PHE A 326 23.31 16.61 -20.69
CA PHE A 326 23.79 17.92 -20.20
C PHE A 326 25.26 17.85 -19.77
#